data_AF-A0A0J6FMD2-F1
#
_entry.id   AF-A0A0J6FMD2-F1
#
_cell.length_a   1.000
_cell.length_b   1.000
_cell.length_c   1.000
_cell.angle_alpha   90.00
_cell.angle_beta   90.00
_cell.angle_gamma   90.00
#
_symmetry.space_group_name_H-M   'P 1'
#
loop_
_entity.id
_entity.type
_entity.pdbx_description
1 polymer ?
#
loop_
_entity_poly.entity_id
_entity_poly.type
_entity_poly.pdbx_seq_one_letter_code
_entity_poly.pdbx_strand_id
1 'polypeptide(L)'
;MHASKRLSFLAAACLLCCAAPALANSNWDLEFEFQNAGGRPTVANMRTYILGCVPARSVVGVPLPAGPQGPFKLTTSPIRGREVSDSALYNYLNGCNLKPASVTGIAVMGDD
;
A
#
# COMPACT_ATOMS: atom_id res chain seq x y z
N MET A 1 -37.72 -46.33 -37.04
CA MET A 1 -38.04 -44.88 -36.98
C MET A 1 -37.10 -44.24 -35.98
N HIS A 2 -36.33 -43.25 -36.42
CA HIS A 2 -35.38 -42.49 -35.61
C HIS A 2 -36.12 -41.55 -34.65
N ALA A 3 -35.73 -41.52 -33.38
CA ALA A 3 -36.04 -40.42 -32.47
C ALA A 3 -34.83 -40.13 -31.58
N SER A 4 -34.05 -39.16 -32.05
CA SER A 4 -33.03 -38.41 -31.32
C SER A 4 -33.65 -37.70 -30.12
N LYS A 5 -32.94 -37.66 -28.97
CA LYS A 5 -32.50 -36.37 -28.39
C LYS A 5 -31.68 -36.59 -27.11
N ARG A 6 -30.49 -36.00 -27.18
CA ARG A 6 -29.43 -35.93 -26.17
C ARG A 6 -30.01 -35.31 -24.89
N LEU A 7 -29.89 -36.01 -23.77
CA LEU A 7 -30.16 -35.40 -22.46
C LEU A 7 -29.13 -34.30 -22.24
N SER A 8 -29.67 -33.10 -22.05
CA SER A 8 -28.97 -31.86 -21.79
C SER A 8 -27.94 -32.03 -20.67
N PHE A 9 -26.68 -31.82 -21.02
CA PHE A 9 -25.67 -31.34 -20.06
C PHE A 9 -26.16 -29.98 -19.58
N LEU A 10 -26.90 -29.97 -18.46
CA LEU A 10 -27.20 -28.76 -17.72
C LEU A 10 -25.87 -28.12 -17.35
N ALA A 11 -25.62 -26.99 -18.02
CA ALA A 11 -24.47 -26.16 -17.84
C ALA A 11 -24.28 -25.87 -16.36
N ALA A 12 -23.21 -26.42 -15.79
CA ALA A 12 -22.50 -25.77 -14.71
C ALA A 12 -21.93 -24.46 -15.28
N ALA A 13 -22.81 -23.49 -15.52
CA ALA A 13 -22.44 -22.09 -15.67
C ALA A 13 -21.98 -21.66 -14.28
N CYS A 14 -20.73 -22.01 -13.99
CA CYS A 14 -19.93 -21.40 -12.97
C CYS A 14 -20.07 -19.89 -13.20
N LEU A 15 -20.96 -19.26 -12.44
CA LEU A 15 -20.98 -17.83 -12.18
C LEU A 15 -19.65 -17.52 -11.48
N LEU A 16 -18.57 -17.54 -12.25
CA LEU A 16 -17.39 -16.73 -11.98
C LEU A 16 -17.89 -15.29 -12.05
N CYS A 17 -18.43 -14.83 -10.92
CA CYS A 17 -18.48 -13.42 -10.62
C CYS A 17 -17.08 -12.90 -10.91
N CYS A 18 -16.93 -12.18 -12.03
CA CYS A 18 -15.85 -11.23 -12.21
C CYS A 18 -16.03 -10.18 -11.13
N ALA A 19 -15.64 -10.51 -9.89
CA ALA A 19 -15.42 -9.53 -8.86
C ALA A 19 -14.39 -8.57 -9.47
N ALA A 20 -14.77 -7.30 -9.64
CA ALA A 20 -13.80 -6.28 -10.00
C ALA A 20 -12.65 -6.40 -8.97
N PRO A 21 -11.37 -6.32 -9.41
CA PRO A 21 -10.23 -6.43 -8.51
C PRO A 21 -10.46 -5.51 -7.31
N ALA A 22 -10.52 -6.08 -6.12
CA ALA A 22 -10.70 -5.30 -4.90
C ALA A 22 -9.40 -4.53 -4.66
N LEU A 23 -9.47 -3.21 -4.76
CA LEU A 23 -8.32 -2.36 -4.47
C LEU A 23 -7.97 -2.45 -2.99
N ALA A 24 -6.74 -2.84 -2.68
CA ALA A 24 -6.27 -2.95 -1.31
C ALA A 24 -5.60 -1.65 -0.82
N ASN A 25 -5.50 -1.49 0.49
CA ASN A 25 -4.58 -0.49 1.02
C ASN A 25 -3.14 -0.95 0.76
N SER A 26 -2.30 -0.02 0.33
CA SER A 26 -0.87 -0.24 0.14
C SER A 26 -0.14 -0.05 1.47
N ASN A 27 0.84 -0.89 1.78
CA ASN A 27 1.58 -0.86 3.05
C ASN A 27 3.09 -0.78 2.83
N TRP A 28 3.79 -0.03 3.67
CA TRP A 28 5.25 0.11 3.61
C TRP A 28 5.91 0.20 4.97
N ASP A 29 7.18 -0.18 4.98
CA ASP A 29 8.16 0.15 5.99
C ASP A 29 9.09 1.25 5.48
N LEU A 30 9.12 2.36 6.22
CA LEU A 30 9.96 3.52 5.92
C LEU A 30 11.08 3.63 6.95
N GLU A 31 12.32 3.56 6.49
CA GLU A 31 13.49 3.82 7.32
C GLU A 31 14.26 5.05 6.81
N PHE A 32 14.85 5.78 7.75
CA PHE A 32 15.53 7.04 7.50
C PHE A 32 16.92 7.03 8.14
N GLU A 33 17.90 7.56 7.42
CA GLU A 33 19.25 7.76 7.94
C GLU A 33 19.47 9.23 8.29
N PHE A 34 20.04 9.49 9.47
CA PHE A 34 20.41 10.83 9.91
C PHE A 34 21.90 10.88 10.23
N GLN A 35 22.65 11.59 9.39
CA GLN A 35 24.11 11.69 9.48
C GLN A 35 24.61 12.41 10.74
N ASN A 36 23.79 13.27 11.37
CA ASN A 36 24.19 14.07 12.54
C ASN A 36 23.24 13.90 13.72
N ALA A 37 23.78 13.75 14.94
CA ALA A 37 22.99 13.59 16.16
C ALA A 37 22.28 14.87 16.61
N GLY A 38 22.89 16.05 16.39
CA GLY A 38 22.38 17.35 16.89
C GLY A 38 21.15 17.91 16.18
N GLY A 39 20.70 17.28 15.10
CA GLY A 39 19.55 17.74 14.30
C GLY A 39 18.50 16.65 14.04
N ARG A 40 18.52 15.55 14.80
CA ARG A 40 17.56 14.45 14.59
C ARG A 40 16.16 14.89 15.04
N PRO A 41 15.13 14.77 14.19
CA PRO A 41 13.76 15.01 14.60
C PRO A 41 13.33 13.98 15.67
N THR A 42 12.31 14.32 16.45
CA THR A 42 11.66 13.33 17.32
C THR A 42 10.88 12.32 16.48
N VAL A 43 10.57 11.15 17.05
CA VAL A 43 9.69 10.15 16.41
C VAL A 43 8.32 10.75 16.05
N ALA A 44 7.78 11.60 16.92
CA ALA A 44 6.52 12.29 16.67
C ALA A 44 6.62 13.29 15.50
N ASN A 45 7.72 14.04 15.41
CA ASN A 45 7.95 14.95 14.28
C ASN A 45 8.10 14.17 12.97
N MET A 46 8.82 13.04 12.98
CA MET A 46 8.92 12.17 11.80
C MET A 46 7.56 11.66 11.34
N ARG A 47 6.71 11.20 12.26
CA ARG A 47 5.32 10.83 11.93
C ARG A 47 4.57 11.98 11.24
N THR A 48 4.66 13.18 11.80
CA THR A 48 4.01 14.38 11.23
C THR A 48 4.56 14.71 9.84
N TYR A 49 5.88 14.64 9.63
CA TYR A 49 6.49 14.90 8.33
C TYR A 49 6.08 13.85 7.29
N ILE A 50 6.06 12.57 7.64
CA ILE A 50 5.58 11.50 6.75
C ILE A 50 4.14 11.81 6.32
N LEU A 51 3.24 12.02 7.28
CA LEU A 51 1.82 12.28 7.00
C LEU A 51 1.55 13.58 6.23
N GLY A 52 2.43 14.57 6.37
CA GLY A 52 2.34 15.83 5.60
C GLY A 52 2.76 15.68 4.13
N CYS A 53 3.47 14.61 3.80
CA CYS A 53 4.08 14.42 2.47
C CYS A 53 3.41 13.34 1.64
N VAL A 54 2.80 12.35 2.30
CA VAL A 54 2.08 11.27 1.64
C VAL A 54 0.61 11.66 1.41
N PRO A 55 -0.12 10.91 0.56
CA PRO A 55 -1.52 11.19 0.28
C PRO A 55 -2.40 11.25 1.52
N ALA A 56 -3.43 12.10 1.47
CA ALA A 56 -4.42 12.24 2.54
C ALA A 56 -5.08 10.87 2.86
N ARG A 57 -5.45 10.69 4.13
CA ARG A 57 -5.98 9.42 4.70
C ARG A 57 -4.96 8.29 4.85
N SER A 58 -3.68 8.53 4.54
CA SER A 58 -2.63 7.60 4.96
C SER A 58 -2.50 7.57 6.49
N VAL A 59 -2.08 6.43 7.02
CA VAL A 59 -1.95 6.19 8.46
C VAL A 59 -0.55 5.66 8.75
N VAL A 60 0.13 6.30 9.70
CA VAL A 60 1.33 5.71 10.32
C VAL A 60 0.86 4.86 11.49
N GLY A 61 1.17 3.57 11.41
CA GLY A 61 0.77 2.54 12.38
C GLY A 61 1.37 2.76 13.76
N VAL A 62 0.74 2.15 14.76
CA VAL A 62 1.23 2.06 16.14
C VAL A 62 1.52 0.59 16.49
N PRO A 63 2.51 0.29 17.35
CA PRO A 63 3.37 1.23 18.07
C PRO A 63 4.36 1.98 17.14
N LEU A 64 4.77 3.18 17.56
CA LEU A 64 5.79 3.96 16.86
C LEU A 64 7.18 3.36 17.14
N PRO A 65 8.15 3.55 16.21
CA PRO A 65 9.52 3.06 16.40
C PRO A 65 10.20 3.75 17.59
N ALA A 66 11.21 3.07 18.16
CA ALA A 66 11.98 3.59 19.29
C ALA A 66 12.83 4.82 18.94
N GLY A 67 13.12 5.04 17.66
CA GLY A 67 13.90 6.17 17.17
C GLY A 67 13.39 6.72 15.84
N PRO A 68 13.77 7.96 15.49
CA PRO A 68 13.29 8.64 14.29
C PRO A 68 13.74 7.98 12.98
N GLN A 69 14.71 7.06 13.03
CA GLN A 69 15.16 6.27 11.90
C GLN A 69 14.12 5.25 11.41
N GLY A 70 13.07 4.96 12.18
CA GLY A 70 12.08 3.95 11.80
C GLY A 70 12.36 2.55 12.37
N PRO A 71 11.73 1.51 11.81
CA PRO A 71 10.80 1.58 10.68
C PRO A 71 9.45 2.21 11.05
N PHE A 72 8.94 3.12 10.20
CA PHE A 72 7.56 3.59 10.28
C PHE A 72 6.68 2.75 9.36
N LYS A 73 5.70 2.05 9.95
CA LYS A 73 4.65 1.33 9.23
C LYS A 73 3.68 2.34 8.64
N LEU A 74 3.60 2.45 7.32
CA LEU A 74 2.68 3.33 6.61
C LEU A 74 1.63 2.51 5.86
N THR A 75 0.37 2.90 5.97
CA THR A 75 -0.73 2.36 5.17
C THR A 75 -1.39 3.50 4.41
N THR A 76 -1.62 3.33 3.11
CA THR A 76 -2.30 4.33 2.27
C THR A 76 -3.43 3.68 1.49
N SER A 77 -4.60 4.31 1.53
CA SER A 77 -5.74 3.85 0.73
C SER A 77 -5.56 4.15 -0.76
N PRO A 78 -6.24 3.38 -1.64
CA PRO A 78 -6.23 3.63 -3.08
C PRO A 78 -6.60 5.08 -3.43
N ILE A 79 -5.91 5.63 -4.42
CA ILE A 79 -6.09 6.99 -4.92
C ILE A 79 -6.61 6.93 -6.34
N ARG A 80 -7.75 7.59 -6.60
CA ARG A 80 -8.39 7.60 -7.93
C ARG A 80 -8.60 6.19 -8.49
N GLY A 81 -8.97 5.24 -7.62
CA GLY A 81 -9.21 3.86 -8.00
C GLY A 81 -7.94 3.07 -8.34
N ARG A 82 -6.77 3.49 -7.82
CA ARG A 82 -5.50 2.79 -8.02
C ARG A 82 -4.74 2.67 -6.70
N GLU A 83 -4.16 1.51 -6.49
CA GLU A 83 -3.19 1.30 -5.42
C GLU A 83 -1.98 2.21 -5.63
N VAL A 84 -1.33 2.60 -4.54
CA VAL A 84 -0.14 3.44 -4.61
C VAL A 84 1.06 2.53 -4.73
N SER A 85 1.89 2.75 -5.76
CA SER A 85 3.13 2.01 -5.95
C SER A 85 4.26 2.56 -5.07
N ASP A 86 5.31 1.76 -4.89
CA ASP A 86 6.54 2.18 -4.20
C ASP A 86 7.16 3.41 -4.86
N SER A 87 7.17 3.46 -6.20
CA SER A 87 7.67 4.60 -6.97
C SER A 87 6.85 5.87 -6.74
N ALA A 88 5.52 5.75 -6.65
CA ALA A 88 4.66 6.88 -6.35
C ALA A 88 4.90 7.38 -4.92
N LEU A 89 4.98 6.46 -3.94
CA LEU A 89 5.29 6.81 -2.55
C LEU A 89 6.65 7.50 -2.43
N TYR A 90 7.68 6.94 -3.08
CA TYR A 90 9.01 7.54 -3.11
C TYR A 90 8.97 8.98 -3.67
N ASN A 91 8.23 9.21 -4.76
CA ASN A 91 8.09 10.53 -5.35
C ASN A 91 7.38 11.54 -4.41
N TYR A 92 6.36 11.11 -3.67
CA TYR A 92 5.70 11.94 -2.65
C TYR A 92 6.68 12.37 -1.55
N LEU A 93 7.40 11.40 -0.99
CA LEU A 93 8.36 11.64 0.09
C LEU A 93 9.52 12.52 -0.40
N ASN A 94 10.10 12.20 -1.55
CA ASN A 94 11.22 12.93 -2.14
C ASN A 94 10.85 14.37 -2.55
N GLY A 95 9.65 14.60 -3.10
CA GLY A 95 9.16 15.95 -3.43
C GLY A 95 9.03 16.86 -2.20
N CYS A 96 8.92 16.25 -1.02
CA CYS A 96 8.88 16.90 0.29
C CYS A 96 10.27 17.06 0.94
N ASN A 97 11.36 16.67 0.27
CA ASN A 97 12.70 16.50 0.85
C ASN A 97 12.77 15.48 2.00
N LEU A 98 11.79 14.60 2.13
CA LEU A 98 11.82 13.49 3.08
C LEU A 98 12.36 12.29 2.32
N LYS A 99 13.66 11.97 2.47
CA LYS A 99 14.33 10.91 1.71
C LYS A 99 14.54 9.68 2.60
N PRO A 100 13.70 8.64 2.48
CA PRO A 100 13.94 7.38 3.17
C PRO A 100 15.23 6.76 2.66
N ALA A 101 15.99 6.14 3.56
CA ALA A 101 17.10 5.27 3.20
C ALA A 101 16.58 3.95 2.57
N SER A 102 15.42 3.48 3.05
CA SER A 102 14.73 2.32 2.48
C SER A 102 13.20 2.55 2.45
N VAL A 103 12.57 2.02 1.40
CA VAL A 103 11.11 1.90 1.28
C VAL A 103 10.85 0.45 0.91
N THR A 104 10.34 -0.34 1.84
CA THR A 104 9.96 -1.73 1.57
C THR A 104 8.44 -1.81 1.54
N GLY A 105 7.86 -2.08 0.38
CA GLY A 105 6.43 -2.18 0.18
C GLY A 105 5.92 -3.61 0.18
N ILE A 106 4.70 -3.80 0.67
CA ILE A 106 3.85 -4.95 0.32
C ILE A 106 2.63 -4.34 -0.36
N ALA A 107 2.64 -4.33 -1.70
CA ALA A 107 1.40 -4.25 -2.45
C ALA A 107 0.66 -5.56 -2.19
N VAL A 108 -0.43 -5.51 -1.42
CA VAL A 108 -1.37 -6.63 -1.35
C VAL A 108 -2.07 -6.62 -2.70
N MET A 109 -1.48 -7.29 -3.69
CA MET A 109 -2.18 -7.56 -4.94
C MET A 109 -3.41 -8.38 -4.55
N GLY A 110 -4.60 -7.82 -4.79
CA GLY A 110 -5.84 -8.58 -4.61
C GLY A 110 -5.72 -9.90 -5.37
N ASP A 111 -6.01 -11.00 -4.67
CA ASP A 111 -5.84 -12.38 -5.13
C ASP A 111 -6.40 -12.59 -6.55
N ASP A 112 -5.62 -13.31 -7.37
CA ASP A 112 -5.90 -13.72 -8.76
C ASP A 112 -7.27 -14.43 -8.96
#